data_AF-A0A4R5XZN0-F1
#
_entry.id   AF-A0A4R5XZN0-F1
#
_cell.length_a   1.000
_cell.length_b   1.000
_cell.length_c   1.000
_cell.angle_alpha   90.00
_cell.angle_beta   90.00
_cell.angle_gamma   90.00
#
_symmetry.space_group_name_H-M   'P 1'
#
loop_
_entity.id
_entity.type
_entity.pdbx_description
1 polymer ?
#
loop_
_entity_poly.entity_id
_entity_poly.type
_entity_poly.pdbx_seq_one_letter_code
_entity_poly.pdbx_strand_id
1 'polypeptide(L)'
;MHTITKRVITTVATAALLGGGAIAGAAPATAQEPYDFTLPAGAGCDFALGFKATGGKLITRDFVDKDGNLVRSITAGKGTVNTYTNLETGESISINTAGSVSRTVVNDDGTLTVTATGHNGLILFPTDVPPGPSTIQYTGRIVYTIDPKTGVFTLVSTSGRSIDVCDALS
;
A
#
# COMPACT_ATOMS: atom_id res chain seq x y z
N MET A 1 25.67 0.06 85.34
CA MET A 1 25.60 1.52 85.52
C MET A 1 26.70 2.17 84.69
N HIS A 2 26.34 3.20 83.93
CA HIS A 2 27.18 4.19 83.25
C HIS A 2 28.04 3.76 82.06
N THR A 3 27.53 4.07 80.86
CA THR A 3 28.38 4.49 79.73
C THR A 3 27.81 5.82 79.24
N ILE A 4 28.58 6.91 79.40
CA ILE A 4 28.22 8.28 79.01
C ILE A 4 29.25 8.77 77.97
N THR A 5 28.70 9.08 76.80
CA THR A 5 28.98 10.24 75.92
C THR A 5 30.35 10.42 75.27
N LYS A 6 30.34 10.47 73.93
CA LYS A 6 30.92 11.59 73.16
C LYS A 6 29.98 12.00 72.02
N ARG A 7 29.55 13.26 72.06
CA ARG A 7 28.90 14.01 70.96
C ARG A 7 29.91 14.25 69.83
N VAL A 8 29.45 14.50 68.60
CA VAL A 8 29.85 15.64 67.73
C VAL A 8 29.21 15.56 66.33
N ILE A 9 28.36 16.57 66.06
CA ILE A 9 28.21 17.42 64.86
C ILE A 9 27.62 16.84 63.54
N THR A 10 26.32 17.15 63.36
CA THR A 10 25.69 17.93 62.26
C THR A 10 26.22 17.83 60.82
N THR A 11 25.38 17.39 59.89
CA THR A 11 25.07 18.14 58.64
C THR A 11 23.73 17.70 58.05
N VAL A 12 22.85 18.68 57.82
CA VAL A 12 21.56 18.55 57.13
C VAL A 12 21.83 18.55 55.63
N ALA A 13 21.31 17.58 54.89
CA ALA A 13 21.21 17.64 53.44
C ALA A 13 19.77 17.33 53.02
N THR A 14 19.04 18.39 52.71
CA THR A 14 17.68 18.37 52.15
C THR A 14 17.76 17.90 50.69
N ALA A 15 17.28 16.69 50.39
CA ALA A 15 17.17 16.21 49.01
C ALA A 15 15.81 16.64 48.42
N ALA A 16 15.84 17.67 47.57
CA ALA A 16 14.71 18.07 46.76
C ALA A 16 14.53 17.08 45.58
N LEU A 17 13.48 16.26 45.63
CA LEU A 17 13.07 15.39 44.53
C LEU A 17 12.30 16.20 43.48
N LEU A 18 13.03 16.71 42.48
CA LEU A 18 12.46 17.16 41.20
C LEU A 18 12.31 15.94 40.29
N GLY A 19 11.17 15.27 40.37
CA GLY A 19 10.79 14.21 39.42
C GLY A 19 10.24 14.83 38.14
N GLY A 20 11.10 15.03 37.14
CA GLY A 20 10.72 15.47 35.80
C GLY A 20 9.85 14.43 35.10
N GLY A 21 8.63 14.81 34.72
CA GLY A 21 7.78 14.01 33.84
C GLY A 21 8.39 13.95 32.45
N ALA A 22 8.80 12.76 32.01
CA ALA A 22 9.20 12.52 30.63
C ALA A 22 7.95 12.66 29.74
N ILE A 23 7.89 13.73 28.96
CA ILE A 23 6.92 13.88 27.88
C ILE A 23 7.33 12.89 26.80
N ALA A 24 6.64 11.76 26.72
CA ALA A 24 6.79 10.83 25.60
C ALA A 24 6.42 11.59 24.32
N GLY A 25 7.42 11.90 23.49
CA GLY A 25 7.21 12.52 22.19
C GLY A 25 6.34 11.60 21.33
N ALA A 26 5.17 12.07 20.93
CA ALA A 26 4.38 11.40 19.91
C ALA A 26 5.23 11.30 18.64
N ALA A 27 5.46 10.07 18.15
CA ALA A 27 6.11 9.88 16.87
C ALA A 27 5.27 10.59 15.78
N PRO A 28 5.90 11.29 14.82
CA PRO A 28 5.18 11.91 13.73
C PRO A 28 4.37 10.85 12.97
N ALA A 29 3.08 11.10 12.76
CA ALA A 29 2.29 10.30 11.84
C ALA A 29 2.74 10.62 10.42
N THR A 30 3.45 9.69 9.76
CA THR A 30 3.71 9.77 8.33
C THR A 30 2.39 9.57 7.60
N ALA A 31 1.86 10.64 6.99
CA ALA A 31 0.80 10.52 6.00
C ALA A 31 1.39 9.76 4.79
N GLN A 32 0.71 8.72 4.32
CA GLN A 32 1.10 8.05 3.09
C GLN A 32 0.83 9.02 1.94
N GLU A 33 1.88 9.42 1.22
CA GLU A 33 1.77 10.29 0.04
C GLU A 33 0.75 9.70 -0.95
N PRO A 34 -0.10 10.53 -1.58
CA PRO A 34 -0.98 10.07 -2.64
C PRO A 34 -0.18 9.34 -3.71
N TYR A 35 -0.65 8.17 -4.12
CA TYR A 35 -0.05 7.49 -5.27
C TYR A 35 -0.61 8.15 -6.52
N ASP A 36 0.26 8.82 -7.29
CA ASP A 36 -0.11 9.69 -8.40
C ASP A 36 0.86 9.45 -9.57
N PHE A 37 0.33 9.13 -10.74
CA PHE A 37 1.12 8.92 -11.95
C PHE A 37 0.34 9.26 -13.22
N THR A 38 1.06 9.42 -14.32
CA THR A 38 0.51 9.64 -15.66
C THR A 38 1.05 8.60 -16.63
N LEU A 39 0.19 8.10 -17.50
CA LEU A 39 0.54 7.20 -18.60
C LEU A 39 0.35 7.95 -19.93
N PRO A 40 1.28 7.82 -20.89
CA PRO A 40 1.07 8.35 -22.22
C PRO A 40 -0.07 7.61 -22.93
N ALA A 41 -0.64 8.26 -23.95
CA ALA A 41 -1.54 7.64 -24.90
C ALA A 41 -0.95 6.33 -25.46
N GLY A 42 -1.79 5.30 -25.57
CA GLY A 42 -1.41 3.95 -26.01
C GLY A 42 -0.79 3.07 -24.94
N ALA A 43 -0.54 3.58 -23.72
CA ALA A 43 -0.04 2.76 -22.62
C ALA A 43 -1.17 2.17 -21.77
N GLY A 44 -2.02 3.03 -21.19
CA GLY A 44 -3.15 2.58 -20.33
C GLY A 44 -4.51 2.69 -21.00
N CYS A 45 -4.70 3.70 -21.86
CA CYS A 45 -5.84 3.93 -22.74
C CYS A 45 -5.31 4.55 -24.05
N ASP A 46 -6.17 4.75 -25.06
CA ASP A 46 -5.77 5.42 -26.31
C ASP A 46 -5.45 6.91 -26.14
N PHE A 47 -5.86 7.52 -25.02
CA PHE A 47 -5.52 8.89 -24.61
C PHE A 47 -4.55 8.89 -23.42
N ALA A 48 -3.94 10.04 -23.13
CA ALA A 48 -3.08 10.18 -21.95
C ALA A 48 -3.90 10.07 -20.64
N LEU A 49 -3.58 9.08 -19.81
CA LEU A 49 -4.34 8.75 -18.61
C LEU A 49 -3.62 9.23 -17.35
N GLY A 50 -4.29 10.07 -16.55
CA GLY A 50 -3.90 10.40 -15.18
C GLY A 50 -4.52 9.42 -14.19
N PHE A 51 -3.75 9.00 -13.18
CA PHE A 51 -4.25 8.20 -12.07
C PHE A 51 -3.82 8.80 -10.73
N LYS A 52 -4.77 8.88 -9.79
CA LYS A 52 -4.51 9.29 -8.42
C LYS A 52 -5.27 8.43 -7.43
N ALA A 53 -4.57 7.85 -6.46
CA ALA A 53 -5.17 7.20 -5.29
C ALA A 53 -5.00 8.07 -4.05
N THR A 54 -6.11 8.35 -3.36
CA THR A 54 -6.11 9.16 -2.13
C THR A 54 -6.78 8.43 -0.97
N GLY A 55 -6.37 8.80 0.25
CA GLY A 55 -6.88 8.20 1.47
C GLY A 55 -6.47 6.74 1.62
N GLY A 56 -7.36 5.94 2.21
CA GLY A 56 -7.07 4.54 2.54
C GLY A 56 -6.14 4.37 3.74
N LYS A 57 -5.95 3.11 4.11
CA LYS A 57 -4.99 2.64 5.11
C LYS A 57 -4.70 1.18 4.78
N LEU A 58 -3.90 0.99 3.74
CA LEU A 58 -3.41 -0.32 3.34
C LEU A 58 -2.22 -0.71 4.22
N ILE A 59 -2.15 -1.98 4.52
CA ILE A 59 -1.11 -2.58 5.35
C ILE A 59 -0.59 -3.78 4.60
N THR A 60 0.72 -3.77 4.34
CA THR A 60 1.42 -4.90 3.72
C THR A 60 2.06 -5.77 4.81
N ARG A 61 1.99 -7.07 4.61
CA ARG A 61 2.61 -8.09 5.44
C ARG A 61 3.35 -9.07 4.55
N ASP A 62 4.66 -9.10 4.72
CA ASP A 62 5.55 -9.98 4.00
C ASP A 62 5.85 -11.23 4.84
N PHE A 63 5.90 -12.36 4.15
CA PHE A 63 6.21 -13.66 4.70
C PHE A 63 7.46 -14.17 4.01
N VAL A 64 8.46 -14.53 4.80
CA VAL A 64 9.75 -15.04 4.33
C VAL A 64 9.93 -16.51 4.73
N ASP A 65 10.75 -17.23 3.99
CA ASP A 65 11.20 -18.58 4.35
C ASP A 65 12.29 -18.56 5.44
N LYS A 66 12.84 -19.73 5.77
CA LYS A 66 13.92 -19.89 6.76
C LYS A 66 15.22 -19.19 6.38
N ASP A 67 15.43 -18.94 5.09
CA ASP A 67 16.64 -18.33 4.54
C ASP A 67 16.45 -16.81 4.32
N GLY A 68 15.26 -16.28 4.65
CA GLY A 68 14.91 -14.87 4.55
C GLY A 68 14.36 -14.45 3.18
N ASN A 69 14.10 -15.39 2.26
CA ASN A 69 13.57 -15.06 0.95
C ASN A 69 12.06 -14.77 1.04
N LEU A 70 11.59 -13.74 0.34
CA LEU A 70 10.16 -13.45 0.24
C LEU A 70 9.44 -14.60 -0.47
N VAL A 71 8.45 -15.21 0.19
CA VAL A 71 7.61 -16.25 -0.41
C VAL A 71 6.19 -15.77 -0.68
N ARG A 72 5.74 -14.76 0.07
CA ARG A 72 4.38 -14.24 -0.05
C ARG A 72 4.28 -12.85 0.54
N SER A 73 3.46 -12.00 -0.07
CA SER A 73 3.04 -10.71 0.48
C SER A 73 1.51 -10.64 0.51
N ILE A 74 0.94 -10.02 1.55
CA ILE A 74 -0.48 -9.70 1.63
C ILE A 74 -0.61 -8.21 1.87
N THR A 75 -1.35 -7.50 1.01
CA THR A 75 -1.76 -6.12 1.24
C THR A 75 -3.26 -6.07 1.47
N ALA A 76 -3.69 -5.46 2.57
CA ALA A 76 -5.10 -5.35 2.94
C ALA A 76 -5.36 -4.09 3.76
N GLY A 77 -6.61 -3.69 3.90
CA GLY A 77 -7.02 -2.62 4.80
C GLY A 77 -8.10 -1.73 4.20
N LYS A 78 -8.17 -0.48 4.68
CA LYS A 78 -9.13 0.49 4.14
C LYS A 78 -8.69 0.87 2.72
N GLY A 79 -9.58 0.68 1.76
CA GLY A 79 -9.34 1.05 0.36
C GLY A 79 -9.16 2.55 0.15
N THR A 80 -8.57 2.90 -0.99
CA THR A 80 -8.37 4.27 -1.51
C THR A 80 -9.59 4.75 -2.28
N VAL A 81 -9.65 6.06 -2.54
CA VAL A 81 -10.43 6.60 -3.66
C VAL A 81 -9.49 6.71 -4.85
N ASN A 82 -9.79 5.93 -5.89
CA ASN A 82 -9.04 5.92 -7.15
C ASN A 82 -9.70 6.87 -8.13
N THR A 83 -8.98 7.87 -8.60
CA THR A 83 -9.43 8.81 -9.62
C THR A 83 -8.64 8.57 -10.89
N TYR A 84 -9.36 8.34 -11.99
CA TYR A 84 -8.83 8.23 -13.34
C TYR A 84 -9.25 9.46 -14.13
N THR A 85 -8.34 10.03 -14.90
CA THR A 85 -8.57 11.27 -15.64
C THR A 85 -8.09 11.12 -17.07
N ASN A 86 -8.95 11.45 -18.04
CA ASN A 86 -8.51 11.70 -19.41
C ASN A 86 -7.84 13.08 -19.43
N LEU A 87 -6.53 13.13 -19.66
CA LEU A 87 -5.76 14.37 -19.58
C LEU A 87 -5.97 15.29 -20.79
N GLU A 88 -6.58 14.79 -21.85
CA GLU A 88 -6.89 15.58 -23.05
C GLU A 88 -8.20 16.35 -22.86
N THR A 89 -9.23 15.70 -22.29
CA THR A 89 -10.55 16.32 -22.07
C THR A 89 -10.71 16.92 -20.67
N GLY A 90 -9.93 16.45 -19.70
CA GLY A 90 -10.07 16.79 -18.28
C GLY A 90 -11.17 16.01 -17.56
N GLU A 91 -11.91 15.13 -18.26
CA GLU A 91 -12.95 14.31 -17.64
C GLU A 91 -12.35 13.28 -16.68
N SER A 92 -13.08 12.98 -15.60
CA SER A 92 -12.60 12.08 -14.55
C SER A 92 -13.70 11.20 -13.98
N ILE A 93 -13.32 9.97 -13.62
CA ILE A 93 -14.13 9.06 -12.80
C ILE A 93 -13.41 8.77 -11.49
N SER A 94 -14.17 8.78 -10.39
CA SER A 94 -13.65 8.44 -9.06
C SER A 94 -14.36 7.22 -8.50
N ILE A 95 -13.58 6.25 -8.03
CA ILE A 95 -14.05 4.97 -7.55
C ILE A 95 -13.58 4.80 -6.11
N ASN A 96 -14.53 4.81 -5.19
CA ASN A 96 -14.25 4.47 -3.80
C ASN A 96 -14.11 2.95 -3.70
N THR A 97 -12.89 2.49 -3.47
CA THR A 97 -12.61 1.05 -3.43
C THR A 97 -13.15 0.39 -2.15
N ALA A 98 -13.44 1.15 -1.08
CA ALA A 98 -13.92 0.72 0.24
C ALA A 98 -13.09 -0.36 0.98
N GLY A 99 -12.29 -1.15 0.27
CA GLY A 99 -11.45 -2.25 0.72
C GLY A 99 -10.98 -3.08 -0.47
N SER A 100 -9.71 -3.44 -0.46
CA SER A 100 -9.14 -4.44 -1.35
C SER A 100 -8.16 -5.30 -0.57
N VAL A 101 -8.05 -6.56 -0.96
CA VAL A 101 -7.02 -7.47 -0.48
C VAL A 101 -6.28 -8.02 -1.69
N SER A 102 -4.97 -7.88 -1.72
CA SER A 102 -4.10 -8.59 -2.66
C SER A 102 -3.21 -9.56 -1.91
N ARG A 103 -3.04 -10.75 -2.48
CA ARG A 103 -2.06 -11.75 -2.08
C ARG A 103 -1.14 -12.00 -3.27
N THR A 104 0.14 -11.74 -3.08
CA THR A 104 1.20 -12.06 -4.04
C THR A 104 1.97 -13.27 -3.54
N VAL A 105 2.14 -14.29 -4.38
CA VAL A 105 2.96 -15.49 -4.10
C VAL A 105 4.11 -15.50 -5.08
N VAL A 106 5.33 -15.76 -4.59
CA VAL A 106 6.49 -16.03 -5.43
C VAL A 106 6.45 -17.50 -5.82
N ASN A 107 6.42 -17.78 -7.13
CA ASN A 107 6.41 -19.13 -7.67
C ASN A 107 7.84 -19.68 -7.80
N ASP A 108 8.00 -20.99 -7.93
CA ASP A 108 9.32 -21.65 -8.01
C ASP A 108 10.14 -21.20 -9.24
N ASP A 109 9.48 -20.74 -10.31
CA ASP A 109 10.12 -20.21 -11.52
C ASP A 109 10.52 -18.72 -11.42
N GLY A 110 10.23 -18.09 -10.28
CA GLY A 110 10.49 -16.68 -9.99
C GLY A 110 9.39 -15.73 -10.48
N THR A 111 8.34 -16.23 -11.13
CA THR A 111 7.16 -15.41 -11.45
C THR A 111 6.35 -15.12 -10.20
N LEU A 112 5.50 -14.10 -10.26
CA LEU A 112 4.61 -13.73 -9.17
C LEU A 112 3.17 -14.08 -9.56
N THR A 113 2.44 -14.77 -8.69
CA THR A 113 0.99 -14.91 -8.81
C THR A 113 0.32 -13.92 -7.88
N VAL A 114 -0.46 -12.98 -8.43
CA VAL A 114 -1.30 -12.06 -7.67
C VAL A 114 -2.75 -12.53 -7.72
N THR A 115 -3.33 -12.75 -6.54
CA THR A 115 -4.79 -12.90 -6.38
C THR A 115 -5.30 -11.71 -5.59
N ALA A 116 -6.20 -10.93 -6.17
CA ALA A 116 -6.81 -9.80 -5.50
C ALA A 116 -8.35 -9.91 -5.46
N THR A 117 -8.95 -9.45 -4.37
CA THR A 117 -10.39 -9.46 -4.12
C THR A 117 -10.89 -8.11 -3.65
N GLY A 118 -12.16 -7.80 -3.89
CA GLY A 118 -12.74 -6.47 -3.63
C GLY A 118 -12.58 -5.57 -4.84
N HIS A 119 -12.19 -4.32 -4.62
CA HIS A 119 -12.01 -3.33 -5.69
C HIS A 119 -10.55 -3.25 -6.13
N ASN A 120 -10.26 -3.61 -7.38
CA ASN A 120 -8.89 -3.66 -7.92
C ASN A 120 -8.82 -3.05 -9.31
N GLY A 121 -7.92 -2.08 -9.51
CA GLY A 121 -7.56 -1.61 -10.85
C GLY A 121 -6.46 -2.50 -11.42
N LEU A 122 -6.59 -2.88 -12.69
CA LEU A 122 -5.51 -3.52 -13.45
C LEU A 122 -5.33 -2.75 -14.76
N ILE A 123 -4.09 -2.35 -15.02
CA ILE A 123 -3.67 -1.75 -16.27
C ILE A 123 -2.85 -2.81 -16.99
N LEU A 124 -3.22 -3.13 -18.22
CA LEU A 124 -2.42 -3.98 -19.11
C LEU A 124 -1.87 -3.11 -20.23
N PHE A 125 -0.56 -3.23 -20.45
CA PHE A 125 0.20 -2.54 -21.49
C PHE A 125 0.25 -3.39 -22.77
N PRO A 126 0.73 -2.83 -23.91
CA PRO A 126 0.78 -3.56 -25.18
C PRO A 126 1.56 -4.88 -25.16
N THR A 127 2.52 -5.05 -24.24
CA THR A 127 3.31 -6.28 -24.08
C THR A 127 2.67 -7.33 -23.17
N ASP A 128 1.58 -6.99 -22.50
CA ASP A 128 0.91 -7.87 -21.55
C ASP A 128 -0.04 -8.86 -22.24
N VAL A 129 -0.64 -9.76 -21.47
CA VAL A 129 -1.54 -10.80 -21.97
C VAL A 129 -2.88 -10.76 -21.21
N PRO A 130 -4.01 -10.44 -21.87
CA PRO A 130 -4.12 -9.96 -23.25
C PRO A 130 -3.40 -8.62 -23.45
N PRO A 131 -2.97 -8.30 -24.68
CA PRO A 131 -2.31 -7.04 -24.97
C PRO A 131 -3.26 -5.87 -24.71
N GLY A 132 -2.74 -4.84 -24.03
CA GLY A 132 -3.38 -3.54 -23.90
C GLY A 132 -3.25 -2.65 -25.15
N PRO A 133 -3.52 -1.34 -25.02
CA PRO A 133 -3.82 -0.62 -23.78
C PRO A 133 -5.18 -1.01 -23.19
N SER A 134 -5.22 -1.27 -21.88
CA SER A 134 -6.49 -1.39 -21.16
C SER A 134 -6.34 -0.94 -19.71
N THR A 135 -7.35 -0.25 -19.21
CA THR A 135 -7.45 0.11 -17.79
C THR A 135 -8.82 -0.33 -17.29
N ILE A 136 -8.85 -1.41 -16.51
CA ILE A 136 -10.10 -1.99 -16.01
C ILE A 136 -10.14 -1.90 -14.49
N GLN A 137 -11.22 -1.32 -13.97
CA GLN A 137 -11.54 -1.39 -12.55
C GLN A 137 -12.46 -2.58 -12.29
N TYR A 138 -11.96 -3.57 -11.56
CA TYR A 138 -12.72 -4.73 -11.13
C TYR A 138 -13.35 -4.52 -9.75
N THR A 139 -14.53 -5.12 -9.57
CA THR A 139 -15.20 -5.36 -8.28
C THR A 139 -15.53 -6.84 -8.19
N GLY A 140 -14.72 -7.60 -7.47
CA GLY A 140 -14.83 -9.06 -7.41
C GLY A 140 -13.48 -9.70 -7.13
N ARG A 141 -13.06 -10.65 -7.96
CA ARG A 141 -11.77 -11.32 -7.87
C ARG A 141 -11.02 -11.24 -9.19
N ILE A 142 -9.73 -10.91 -9.13
CA ILE A 142 -8.79 -10.99 -10.24
C ILE A 142 -7.61 -11.88 -9.86
N VAL A 143 -7.11 -12.62 -10.85
CA VAL A 143 -5.85 -13.36 -10.77
C VAL A 143 -5.04 -13.00 -11.98
N TYR A 144 -3.81 -12.57 -11.75
CA TYR A 144 -2.85 -12.32 -12.81
C TYR A 144 -1.46 -12.74 -12.34
N THR A 145 -0.59 -13.06 -13.29
CA THR A 145 0.83 -13.29 -13.03
C THR A 145 1.67 -12.11 -13.49
N ILE A 146 2.84 -11.95 -12.89
CA ILE A 146 3.86 -10.99 -13.30
C ILE A 146 5.14 -11.77 -13.51
N ASP A 147 5.80 -11.60 -14.65
CA ASP A 147 7.19 -12.03 -14.83
C ASP A 147 8.12 -10.85 -14.46
N PRO A 148 8.83 -10.91 -13.32
CA PRO A 148 9.71 -9.81 -12.90
C PRO A 148 10.89 -9.56 -13.85
N LYS A 149 11.25 -10.52 -14.70
CA LYS A 149 12.39 -10.39 -15.62
C LYS A 149 12.02 -9.54 -16.84
N THR A 150 10.78 -9.66 -17.31
CA THR A 150 10.29 -8.97 -18.50
C THR A 150 9.35 -7.81 -18.17
N GLY A 151 8.76 -7.81 -16.98
CA GLY A 151 7.72 -6.88 -16.57
C GLY A 151 6.34 -7.23 -17.13
N VAL A 152 6.18 -8.39 -17.81
CA VAL A 152 4.92 -8.79 -18.45
C VAL A 152 3.90 -9.25 -17.42
N PHE A 153 2.69 -8.70 -17.55
CA PHE A 153 1.50 -9.12 -16.80
C PHE A 153 0.71 -10.10 -17.65
N THR A 154 0.16 -11.14 -17.03
CA THR A 154 -0.77 -12.06 -17.70
C THR A 154 -2.02 -12.22 -16.84
N LEU A 155 -3.16 -11.75 -17.36
CA LEU A 155 -4.45 -11.93 -16.76
C LEU A 155 -4.86 -13.40 -16.87
N VAL A 156 -4.96 -14.08 -15.72
CA VAL A 156 -5.30 -15.50 -15.65
C VAL A 156 -6.81 -15.69 -15.55
N SER A 157 -7.48 -14.93 -14.68
CA SER A 157 -8.93 -15.02 -14.51
C SER A 157 -9.51 -13.81 -13.81
N THR A 158 -10.79 -13.54 -14.10
CA THR A 158 -11.59 -12.53 -13.41
C THR A 158 -12.95 -13.11 -13.06
N SER A 159 -13.58 -12.56 -12.02
CA SER A 159 -14.98 -12.83 -11.68
C SER A 159 -15.57 -11.65 -10.94
N GLY A 160 -16.85 -11.36 -11.13
CA GLY A 160 -17.54 -10.19 -10.58
C GLY A 160 -17.87 -9.17 -11.65
N ARG A 161 -17.83 -7.88 -11.29
CA ARG A 161 -18.13 -6.76 -12.20
C ARG A 161 -16.85 -6.05 -12.60
N SER A 162 -16.87 -5.41 -13.76
CA SER A 162 -15.80 -4.54 -14.25
C SER A 162 -16.38 -3.24 -14.80
N ILE A 163 -15.57 -2.19 -14.73
CA ILE A 163 -15.74 -0.93 -15.45
C ILE A 163 -14.52 -0.80 -16.35
N ASP A 164 -14.75 -0.64 -17.65
CA ASP A 164 -13.72 -0.19 -18.57
C ASP A 164 -13.55 1.32 -18.38
N VAL A 165 -12.38 1.72 -17.88
CA VAL A 165 -12.09 3.13 -17.60
C VAL A 165 -11.84 3.90 -18.89
N CYS A 166 -11.29 3.23 -19.91
CA CYS A 166 -11.00 3.87 -21.19
C CYS A 166 -12.31 4.19 -21.91
N ASP A 167 -13.24 3.23 -21.98
CA ASP A 167 -14.58 3.47 -22.57
C ASP A 167 -15.40 4.49 -21.77
N ALA A 168 -15.23 4.56 -20.45
CA ALA A 168 -15.97 5.49 -19.60
C ALA A 168 -15.49 6.96 -19.70
N LEU A 169 -14.33 7.19 -20.31
CA LEU A 169 -13.65 8.49 -20.40
C LEU A 169 -13.31 8.89 -21.85
N SER A 170 -13.80 8.14 -22.84
CA SER A 170 -13.58 8.35 -24.27
C SER A 170 -14.56 9.36 -24.88
#